data_AF-A0A8E6BA95-F1
#
_entry.id   AF-A0A8E6BA95-F1
#
_cell.length_a   1.000
_cell.length_b   1.000
_cell.length_c   1.000
_cell.angle_alpha   90.00
_cell.angle_beta   90.00
_cell.angle_gamma   90.00
#
_symmetry.space_group_name_H-M   'P 1'
#
loop_
_entity.id
_entity.type
_entity.pdbx_description
1 polymer ?
#
loop_
_entity_poly.entity_id
_entity_poly.type
_entity_poly.pdbx_seq_one_letter_code
_entity_poly.pdbx_strand_id
1 'polypeptide(L)'
;MKKSEAFRLAVEALGIEAPIGDIVDHMKEKFNVEIDKNMASTYRSNFKKKLGVSGTLRKPAAKSSTNSNDALDFMTTIRDWERKLSPEMIQKLVNVMYQG
;
A
#
# COMPACT_ATOMS: atom_id res chain seq x y z
N MET A 1 -8.28 10.38 -26.61
CA MET A 1 -8.14 10.58 -25.15
C MET A 1 -7.19 9.53 -24.58
N LYS A 2 -6.26 9.89 -23.68
CA LYS A 2 -5.31 8.91 -23.11
C LYS A 2 -5.95 8.15 -21.95
N LYS A 3 -5.64 6.85 -21.81
CA LYS A 3 -6.22 5.97 -20.75
C LYS A 3 -5.99 6.51 -19.34
N SER A 4 -4.82 7.07 -19.07
CA SER A 4 -4.46 7.67 -17.78
C SER A 4 -5.25 8.95 -17.45
N GLU A 5 -5.65 9.68 -18.48
CA GLU A 5 -6.42 10.93 -18.35
C GLU A 5 -7.89 10.62 -18.09
N ALA A 6 -8.45 9.65 -18.82
CA ALA A 6 -9.78 9.10 -18.56
C ALA A 6 -9.90 8.53 -17.15
N PHE A 7 -8.88 7.82 -16.67
CA PHE A 7 -8.85 7.31 -15.30
C PHE A 7 -8.86 8.43 -14.26
N ARG A 8 -8.08 9.49 -14.47
CA ARG A 8 -8.06 10.64 -13.56
C ARG A 8 -9.44 11.31 -13.48
N LEU A 9 -10.08 11.55 -14.63
CA LEU A 9 -11.40 12.17 -14.69
C LEU A 9 -12.48 11.28 -14.04
N ALA A 10 -12.41 9.96 -14.24
CA ALA A 10 -13.30 9.03 -13.57
C ALA A 10 -13.10 9.01 -12.04
N VAL A 11 -11.85 9.10 -11.57
CA VAL A 11 -11.55 9.22 -10.13
C VAL A 11 -11.96 10.58 -9.56
N GLU A 12 -11.85 11.67 -10.32
CA GLU A 12 -12.38 12.99 -9.91
C GLU A 12 -13.91 12.97 -9.80
N ALA A 13 -14.61 12.19 -10.65
CA ALA A 13 -16.07 12.07 -10.62
C ALA A 13 -16.62 11.14 -9.53
N LEU A 14 -15.99 9.97 -9.33
CA LEU A 14 -16.47 8.93 -8.40
C LEU A 14 -15.76 8.92 -7.05
N GLY A 15 -14.58 9.53 -6.98
CA GLY A 15 -13.69 9.48 -5.82
C GLY A 15 -12.71 8.31 -5.87
N ILE A 16 -11.56 8.50 -5.20
CA ILE A 16 -10.47 7.53 -5.17
C ILE A 16 -10.77 6.26 -4.37
N GLU A 17 -11.82 6.29 -3.55
CA GLU A 17 -12.28 5.16 -2.74
C GLU A 17 -13.32 4.28 -3.45
N ALA A 18 -13.84 4.73 -4.59
CA ALA A 18 -14.82 3.98 -5.36
C ALA A 18 -14.29 2.58 -5.79
N PRO A 19 -15.20 1.59 -5.93
CA PRO A 19 -14.87 0.30 -6.50
C PRO A 19 -14.22 0.43 -7.88
N ILE A 20 -13.24 -0.44 -8.17
CA ILE A 20 -12.54 -0.40 -9.47
C ILE A 20 -13.50 -0.71 -10.62
N GLY A 21 -14.51 -1.56 -10.40
CA GLY A 21 -15.56 -1.85 -11.39
C GLY A 21 -16.24 -0.57 -11.85
N ASP A 22 -16.78 0.19 -10.91
CA ASP A 22 -17.50 1.45 -11.17
C ASP A 22 -16.63 2.47 -11.92
N ILE A 23 -15.33 2.55 -11.60
CA ILE A 23 -14.39 3.43 -12.32
C ILE A 23 -14.20 2.97 -13.77
N VAL A 24 -14.06 1.66 -14.00
CA VAL A 24 -13.90 1.09 -15.35
C VAL A 24 -15.17 1.28 -16.17
N ASP A 25 -16.33 1.03 -15.57
CA ASP A 25 -17.63 1.18 -16.23
C ASP A 25 -17.87 2.65 -16.59
N HIS A 26 -17.57 3.58 -15.68
CA HIS A 26 -17.64 5.01 -15.95
C HIS A 26 -16.69 5.45 -17.08
N MET A 27 -15.48 4.88 -17.13
CA MET A 27 -14.54 5.14 -18.23
C MET A 27 -15.04 4.63 -19.58
N LYS A 28 -15.70 3.47 -19.59
CA LYS A 28 -16.30 2.89 -20.79
C LYS A 28 -17.49 3.71 -21.26
N GLU A 29 -18.39 4.08 -20.35
CA GLU A 29 -19.62 4.83 -20.68
C GLU A 29 -19.35 6.28 -21.10
N LYS A 30 -18.48 7.00 -20.36
CA LYS A 30 -18.25 8.43 -20.60
C LYS A 30 -17.19 8.73 -21.64
N PHE A 31 -16.16 7.88 -21.72
CA PHE A 31 -14.98 8.17 -22.54
C PHE A 31 -14.75 7.12 -23.64
N ASN A 32 -15.58 6.08 -23.71
CA ASN A 32 -15.41 4.94 -24.61
C ASN A 32 -14.01 4.31 -24.51
N VAL A 33 -13.45 4.30 -23.28
CA VAL A 33 -12.12 3.77 -22.99
C VAL A 33 -12.27 2.48 -22.20
N GLU A 34 -11.88 1.37 -22.83
CA GLU A 34 -11.83 0.08 -22.16
C GLU A 34 -10.45 -0.20 -21.57
N ILE A 35 -10.44 -0.58 -20.30
CA ILE A 35 -9.25 -0.98 -19.56
C ILE A 35 -9.55 -2.23 -18.73
N ASP A 36 -8.54 -3.08 -18.59
CA ASP A 36 -8.62 -4.23 -17.70
C ASP A 36 -8.63 -3.78 -16.22
N LYS A 37 -9.29 -4.56 -15.36
CA LYS A 37 -9.38 -4.27 -13.93
C LYS A 37 -8.00 -4.25 -13.24
N ASN A 38 -7.05 -5.07 -13.69
CA ASN A 38 -5.68 -5.07 -13.15
C ASN A 38 -4.93 -3.77 -13.52
N MET A 39 -5.17 -3.27 -14.73
CA MET A 39 -4.61 -2.02 -15.22
C MET A 39 -5.19 -0.82 -14.47
N ALA A 40 -6.50 -0.82 -14.22
CA ALA A 40 -7.17 0.17 -13.38
C ALA A 40 -6.64 0.17 -11.93
N SER A 41 -6.38 -1.01 -11.35
CA SER A 41 -5.76 -1.14 -10.02
C SER A 41 -4.36 -0.53 -9.97
N THR A 42 -3.55 -0.76 -11.01
CA THR A 42 -2.22 -0.15 -11.15
C THR A 42 -2.30 1.37 -11.26
N TYR A 43 -3.25 1.88 -12.05
CA TYR A 43 -3.49 3.32 -12.14
C TYR A 43 -3.93 3.93 -10.81
N ARG A 44 -4.82 3.26 -10.05
CA ARG A 44 -5.24 3.69 -8.72
C ARG A 44 -4.05 3.76 -7.76
N SER A 45 -3.21 2.73 -7.71
CA SER A 45 -1.98 2.71 -6.91
C SER A 45 -1.03 3.86 -7.26
N ASN A 46 -0.79 4.08 -8.56
CA ASN A 46 0.08 5.16 -9.01
C ASN A 46 -0.51 6.55 -8.74
N PHE A 47 -1.84 6.68 -8.81
CA PHE A 47 -2.54 7.92 -8.50
C PHE A 47 -2.49 8.23 -7.00
N LYS A 48 -2.72 7.24 -6.12
CA LYS A 48 -2.54 7.35 -4.66
C LYS A 48 -1.10 7.78 -4.30
N LYS A 49 -0.10 7.21 -4.98
CA LYS A 49 1.31 7.62 -4.81
C LYS A 49 1.55 9.08 -5.20
N LYS A 50 0.99 9.54 -6.32
CA LYS A 50 1.13 10.92 -6.81
C LYS A 50 0.46 11.95 -5.90
N LEU A 51 -0.66 11.60 -5.28
CA LEU A 51 -1.38 12.49 -4.37
C LEU A 51 -0.71 12.65 -3.00
N GLY A 52 0.44 12.02 -2.74
CA GLY A 52 1.09 12.09 -1.42
C GLY A 52 0.33 11.34 -0.32
N VAL A 53 -0.77 10.63 -0.66
CA VAL A 53 -1.48 9.69 0.23
C VAL A 53 -0.67 8.38 0.40
N SER A 54 0.51 8.30 -0.22
CA SER A 54 1.54 7.37 0.21
C SER A 54 2.08 7.85 1.55
N GLY A 55 1.57 7.26 2.64
CA GLY A 55 2.42 7.03 3.81
C GLY A 55 3.78 6.56 3.31
N THR A 56 4.83 7.20 3.78
CA THR A 56 6.22 6.91 3.44
C THR A 56 6.56 5.49 3.88
N LEU A 57 6.23 4.51 3.05
CA LEU A 57 6.92 3.22 3.03
C LEU A 57 7.63 3.13 1.70
N ARG A 58 8.81 3.75 1.66
CA ARG A 58 9.88 3.31 0.75
C ARG A 58 10.14 1.85 1.07
N LYS A 59 9.50 0.93 0.37
CA LYS A 59 9.99 -0.45 0.31
C LYS A 59 11.28 -0.44 -0.53
N PRO A 60 12.44 -0.84 0.02
CA PRO A 60 13.61 -1.08 -0.80
C PRO A 60 13.30 -2.20 -1.79
N ALA A 61 13.95 -2.14 -2.96
CA ALA A 61 13.78 -3.09 -4.04
C ALA A 61 13.81 -4.54 -3.51
N ALA A 62 12.76 -5.31 -3.81
CA ALA A 62 12.73 -6.74 -3.53
C ALA A 62 13.78 -7.44 -4.40
N LYS A 63 14.99 -7.61 -3.89
CA LYS A 63 15.85 -8.70 -4.32
C LYS A 63 15.32 -9.96 -3.67
N SER A 64 14.73 -10.81 -4.49
CA SER A 64 14.70 -12.24 -4.27
C SER A 64 16.11 -12.73 -3.91
N SER A 65 16.38 -12.92 -2.62
CA SER A 65 17.22 -14.00 -2.11
C SER A 65 17.20 -13.99 -0.59
N THR A 66 16.83 -15.12 -0.01
CA THR A 66 17.11 -15.51 1.37
C THR A 66 18.50 -15.00 1.78
N ASN A 67 18.59 -14.03 2.68
CA ASN A 67 19.87 -13.61 3.24
C ASN A 67 19.69 -12.99 4.62
N SER A 68 20.64 -13.31 5.49
CA SER A 68 20.79 -13.11 6.93
C SER A 68 20.61 -11.67 7.47
N ASN A 69 20.19 -10.72 6.64
CA ASN A 69 19.91 -9.34 7.01
C ASN A 69 18.56 -9.16 7.73
N ASP A 70 17.61 -10.08 7.58
CA ASP A 70 16.33 -10.03 8.32
C ASP A 70 16.52 -10.16 9.84
N ALA A 71 17.54 -10.88 10.31
CA ALA A 71 17.83 -11.01 11.73
C ALA A 71 18.36 -9.71 12.34
N LEU A 72 19.15 -8.94 11.59
CA LEU A 72 19.65 -7.63 12.00
C LEU A 72 18.52 -6.59 11.99
N ASP A 73 17.61 -6.65 11.01
CA ASP A 73 16.45 -5.76 10.93
C ASP A 73 15.40 -6.06 12.02
N PHE A 74 15.30 -7.32 12.45
CA PHE A 74 14.53 -7.71 13.62
C PHE A 74 15.13 -7.18 14.93
N MET A 75 16.45 -7.26 15.10
CA MET A 75 17.13 -6.75 16.30
C MET A 75 17.11 -5.22 16.41
N THR A 76 17.18 -4.49 15.29
CA THR A 76 17.00 -3.02 15.28
C THR A 76 15.56 -2.65 15.58
N THR A 77 14.59 -3.41 15.08
CA THR A 77 13.17 -3.22 15.41
C THR A 77 12.91 -3.44 16.90
N ILE A 78 13.46 -4.48 17.53
CA ILE A 78 13.36 -4.71 18.98
C ILE A 78 13.96 -3.54 19.77
N ARG A 79 15.12 -3.03 19.36
CA ARG A 79 15.78 -1.90 20.03
C ARG A 79 14.99 -0.58 19.89
N ASP A 80 14.27 -0.39 18.78
CA ASP A 80 13.39 0.76 18.59
C ASP A 80 12.08 0.64 19.40
N TRP A 81 11.65 -0.60 19.68
CA TRP A 81 10.55 -0.90 20.60
C TRP A 81 10.97 -0.69 22.06
N GLU A 82 12.19 -1.07 22.47
CA GLU A 82 12.78 -0.75 23.79
C GLU A 82 12.83 0.75 24.09
N ARG A 83 12.95 1.61 23.07
CA ARG A 83 12.95 3.07 23.24
C ARG A 83 11.55 3.67 23.38
N LYS A 84 10.52 3.00 22.87
CA LYS A 84 9.13 3.51 22.82
C LYS A 84 8.22 2.85 23.84
N LEU A 85 8.59 1.68 24.34
CA LEU A 85 7.79 0.89 25.28
C LEU A 85 8.54 0.81 26.60
N SER A 86 7.86 1.18 27.70
CA SER A 86 8.36 0.93 29.05
C SER A 86 8.64 -0.58 29.22
N PRO A 87 9.70 -1.00 29.94
CA PRO A 87 10.10 -2.41 30.09
C PRO A 87 8.94 -3.37 30.42
N GLU A 88 7.94 -2.89 31.16
CA GLU A 88 6.74 -3.65 31.54
C GLU A 88 5.86 -4.08 30.35
N MET A 89 5.78 -3.27 29.29
CA MET A 89 5.00 -3.61 28.09
C MET A 89 5.67 -4.69 27.25
N ILE A 90 7.01 -4.73 27.24
CA ILE A 90 7.79 -5.75 26.54
C ILE A 90 7.60 -7.10 27.22
N GLN A 91 7.64 -7.13 28.56
CA GLN A 91 7.36 -8.35 29.34
C GLN A 91 5.98 -8.93 29.03
N LYS A 92 4.96 -8.07 28.90
CA LYS A 92 3.58 -8.47 28.64
C LYS A 92 3.41 -9.05 27.22
N LEU A 93 4.07 -8.48 26.22
CA LEU A 93 4.06 -8.97 24.84
C LEU A 93 4.74 -10.34 24.71
N VAL A 94 5.87 -10.53 25.38
CA VAL A 94 6.58 -11.82 25.40
C VAL A 94 5.72 -12.91 26.05
N ASN A 95 5.04 -12.61 27.16
CA ASN A 95 4.13 -13.57 27.80
C ASN A 95 2.95 -13.96 26.90
N VAL A 96 2.39 -13.04 26.12
CA VAL A 96 1.29 -13.35 25.19
C VAL A 96 1.74 -14.23 24.02
N MET A 97 2.98 -14.08 23.57
CA MET A 97 3.50 -14.88 22.45
C MET A 97 3.92 -16.31 22.84
N TYR A 98 4.26 -16.57 24.12
CA TYR A 98 4.74 -17.87 24.59
C TYR A 98 3.74 -18.67 25.44
N GLN A 99 2.54 -18.13 25.72
CA GLN A 99 1.46 -18.84 26.40
C GLN A 99 0.22 -19.12 25.51
N GLY A 100 0.38 -19.10 24.19
CA GLY A 100 -0.62 -19.58 23.23
C GLY A 100 -0.31 -20.98 22.74
#